data_AF-A0A1D1YSY1-F1
#
_entry.id   AF-A0A1D1YSY1-F1
#
_cell.length_a   1.000
_cell.length_b   1.000
_cell.length_c   1.000
_cell.angle_alpha   90.00
_cell.angle_beta   90.00
_cell.angle_gamma   90.00
#
_symmetry.space_group_name_H-M   'P 1'
#
loop_
_entity.id
_entity.type
_entity.pdbx_description
1 polymer ?
#
loop_
_entity_poly.entity_id
_entity_poly.type
_entity_poly.pdbx_seq_one_letter_code
_entity_poly.pdbx_strand_id
1 'polypeptide(L)'
;MLVLVLVGAICVLATVLYLFLDRKYSVWRRKGVPGPPASVSLSVPKLLLGQESVNDVNQRVYNEFRDSPVAGSYVLGTPVLHLHDPEVIKHVLIKEFQDFNG
;
A
#
# COMPACT_ATOMS: atom_id res chain seq x y z
N MET A 1 23.07 28.15 -19.43
CA MET A 1 22.13 28.69 -18.43
C MET A 1 20.79 27.95 -18.44
N LEU A 2 20.07 27.87 -19.56
CA LEU A 2 18.76 27.21 -19.67
C LEU A 2 18.77 25.71 -19.30
N VAL A 3 19.80 24.96 -19.73
CA VAL A 3 19.95 23.53 -19.38
C VAL A 3 20.08 23.31 -17.88
N LEU A 4 20.84 24.15 -17.17
CA LEU A 4 21.01 24.05 -15.72
C LEU A 4 19.69 24.33 -14.98
N VAL A 5 18.90 25.29 -15.47
CA VAL A 5 17.57 25.60 -14.92
C VAL A 5 16.61 24.43 -15.11
N LEU A 6 16.59 23.80 -16.29
CA LEU A 6 15.75 22.62 -16.57
C LEU A 6 16.14 21.42 -15.70
N VAL A 7 17.44 21.14 -15.56
CA VAL A 7 17.94 20.06 -14.68
C VAL A 7 17.55 20.32 -13.24
N GLY A 8 17.74 21.55 -12.74
CA GLY A 8 17.33 21.95 -11.40
C GLY A 8 15.83 21.74 -11.16
N ALA A 9 14.98 22.16 -12.10
CA ALA A 9 13.54 21.98 -12.02
C ALA A 9 13.13 20.49 -11.98
N ILE A 10 13.77 19.64 -12.79
CA ILE A 10 13.53 18.19 -12.81
C ILE A 10 13.94 17.57 -11.47
N CYS A 11 15.11 17.93 -10.93
CA CYS A 11 15.57 17.42 -9.63
C CYS A 11 14.63 17.80 -8.49
N VAL A 12 14.14 19.05 -8.47
CA VAL A 12 13.16 19.52 -7.49
C VAL A 12 11.85 18.74 -7.64
N LEU A 13 11.33 18.61 -8.86
CA LEU A 13 10.09 17.86 -9.12
C LEU A 13 10.22 16.40 -8.70
N ALA A 14 11.32 15.74 -9.04
CA ALA A 14 11.59 14.35 -8.66
C ALA A 14 11.68 14.19 -7.13
N THR A 15 12.31 15.14 -6.44
CA THR A 15 12.41 15.12 -4.97
C THR A 15 11.05 15.30 -4.31
N VAL A 16 10.25 16.26 -4.78
CA VAL A 16 8.89 16.49 -4.27
C VAL A 16 8.02 15.25 -4.50
N LEU A 17 8.08 14.67 -5.69
CA LEU A 17 7.34 13.45 -6.02
C LEU A 17 7.77 12.28 -5.13
N TYR A 18 9.08 12.09 -4.93
CA TYR A 18 9.62 11.04 -4.05
C TYR A 18 9.11 11.20 -2.61
N LEU A 19 9.19 12.41 -2.05
CA LEU A 19 8.73 12.68 -0.68
C LEU A 19 7.21 12.50 -0.54
N PHE A 20 6.45 12.87 -1.56
CA PHE A 20 5.00 12.66 -1.59
C PHE A 20 4.66 11.16 -1.59
N LEU A 21 5.33 10.37 -2.45
CA LEU A 21 5.12 8.93 -2.54
C LEU A 21 5.55 8.22 -1.26
N ASP A 22 6.73 8.50 -0.70
CA ASP A 22 7.16 7.89 0.57
C ASP A 22 6.17 8.22 1.71
N ARG A 23 5.68 9.47 1.77
CA ARG A 23 4.66 9.84 2.76
C ARG A 23 3.35 9.09 2.57
N LYS A 24 2.89 8.90 1.33
CA LYS A 24 1.64 8.19 1.02
C LYS A 24 1.76 6.69 1.33
N TYR A 25 2.89 6.07 1.00
CA TYR A 25 3.10 4.63 1.12
C TYR A 25 3.82 4.17 2.40
N SER A 26 3.92 5.04 3.42
CA SER A 26 4.53 4.73 4.71
C SER A 26 3.52 4.47 5.84
N VAL A 27 2.23 4.39 5.55
CA VAL A 27 1.16 4.17 6.56
C VAL A 27 1.40 2.87 7.33
N TRP A 28 1.61 1.75 6.64
CA TRP A 28 1.82 0.45 7.31
C TRP A 28 3.15 0.39 8.06
N ARG A 29 4.22 0.94 7.46
CA ARG A 29 5.53 1.11 8.11
C ARG A 29 5.41 1.90 9.41
N ARG A 30 4.67 3.01 9.41
CA ARG A 30 4.42 3.85 10.60
C ARG A 30 3.57 3.15 11.67
N LYS A 31 2.66 2.26 11.26
CA LYS A 31 1.80 1.49 12.16
C LYS A 31 2.43 0.16 12.63
N GLY A 32 3.66 -0.16 12.19
CA GLY A 32 4.31 -1.43 12.51
C GLY A 32 3.64 -2.65 11.88
N VAL A 33 2.80 -2.45 10.86
CA VAL A 33 2.10 -3.53 10.16
C VAL A 33 3.01 -4.06 9.04
N PRO A 34 3.28 -5.37 9.00
CA PRO A 34 4.07 -5.96 7.92
C PRO A 34 3.30 -5.86 6.60
N GLY A 35 4.00 -5.55 5.53
CA GLY A 35 3.40 -5.36 4.22
C GLY A 35 4.45 -5.18 3.14
N PRO A 36 4.11 -5.38 1.86
CA PRO A 36 5.06 -5.20 0.78
C PRO A 36 5.58 -3.76 0.80
N PRO A 37 6.86 -3.53 0.49
CA PRO A 37 7.35 -2.17 0.34
C PRO A 37 6.54 -1.43 -0.73
N ALA A 38 6.48 -0.10 -0.63
CA ALA A 38 5.77 0.77 -1.58
C ALA A 38 6.07 0.42 -3.06
N SER A 39 7.30 -0.05 -3.34
CA SER A 39 7.76 -0.52 -4.65
C SER A 39 7.14 -1.82 -5.14
N VAL A 40 6.68 -2.72 -4.26
CA VAL A 40 5.97 -3.95 -4.61
C VAL A 40 4.47 -3.69 -4.79
N SER A 41 3.94 -2.64 -4.14
CA SER A 41 2.56 -2.15 -4.40
C SER A 41 2.38 -1.47 -5.77
N LEU A 42 3.45 -1.37 -6.56
CA LEU A 42 3.42 -0.93 -7.95
C LEU A 42 2.76 -1.96 -8.90
N SER A 43 1.87 -2.84 -8.41
CA SER A 43 0.88 -3.53 -9.25
C SER A 43 -0.15 -2.55 -9.85
N VAL A 44 -0.19 -1.28 -9.43
CA VAL A 44 -1.10 -0.26 -9.99
C VAL A 44 -1.10 -0.20 -11.53
N PRO A 45 0.04 -0.15 -12.25
CA PRO A 45 0.04 -0.15 -13.70
C PRO A 45 -0.53 -1.45 -14.27
N LYS A 46 -0.20 -2.62 -13.69
CA LYS A 46 -0.72 -3.91 -14.16
C LYS A 46 -2.23 -4.05 -13.92
N LEU A 47 -2.72 -3.53 -12.80
CA LEU A 47 -4.13 -3.47 -12.45
C LEU A 47 -4.90 -2.53 -13.40
N LEU A 48 -4.32 -1.37 -13.73
CA LEU A 48 -4.88 -0.42 -14.69
C LEU A 48 -4.83 -0.93 -16.14
N LEU A 49 -3.80 -1.71 -16.49
CA LEU A 49 -3.66 -2.35 -17.79
C LEU A 49 -4.46 -3.66 -17.91
N GLY A 50 -5.19 -4.07 -16.85
CA GLY A 50 -5.97 -5.32 -16.83
C GLY A 50 -5.14 -6.60 -16.89
N GLN A 51 -3.83 -6.53 -16.63
CA GLN A 51 -2.90 -7.67 -16.64
C GLN A 51 -2.95 -8.47 -15.33
N GLU A 52 -3.37 -7.83 -14.24
CA GLU A 52 -3.60 -8.45 -12.94
C GLU A 52 -4.97 -8.00 -12.44
N SER A 53 -5.70 -8.90 -11.78
CA SER A 53 -6.92 -8.56 -11.06
C SER A 53 -6.62 -8.14 -9.63
N VAL A 54 -7.59 -7.50 -8.97
CA VAL A 54 -7.50 -7.22 -7.51
C VAL A 54 -7.32 -8.52 -6.73
N ASN A 55 -7.94 -9.61 -7.17
CA ASN A 55 -7.81 -10.93 -6.55
C ASN A 55 -6.36 -11.45 -6.63
N ASP A 56 -5.69 -11.27 -7.77
CA ASP A 56 -4.29 -11.72 -7.94
C ASP A 56 -3.33 -10.95 -7.03
N VAL A 57 -3.60 -9.65 -6.84
CA VAL A 57 -2.86 -8.81 -5.88
C VAL A 57 -3.09 -9.29 -4.45
N ASN A 58 -4.35 -9.52 -4.06
CA ASN A 58 -4.71 -9.98 -2.73
C ASN A 58 -4.11 -11.37 -2.43
N GLN A 59 -4.19 -12.30 -3.38
CA GLN A 59 -3.64 -13.64 -3.23
C GLN A 59 -2.11 -13.62 -3.06
N ARG A 60 -1.42 -12.74 -3.78
CA ARG A 60 0.03 -12.57 -3.63
C ARG A 60 0.40 -12.03 -2.24
N VAL A 61 -0.29 -10.98 -1.79
CA VAL A 61 -0.06 -10.40 -0.45
C VAL A 61 -0.36 -11.43 0.63
N TYR A 62 -1.45 -12.18 0.50
CA TYR A 62 -1.80 -13.26 1.41
C TYR A 62 -0.69 -14.33 1.47
N ASN A 63 -0.19 -14.78 0.31
CA ASN A 63 0.87 -15.78 0.24
C ASN A 63 2.20 -15.29 0.82
N GLU A 64 2.54 -14.01 0.61
CA GLU A 64 3.79 -13.41 1.08
C GLU A 64 3.79 -13.17 2.60
N PHE A 65 2.63 -12.84 3.18
CA PHE A 65 2.47 -12.52 4.59
C PHE A 65 1.58 -13.53 5.34
N ARG A 66 1.56 -14.79 4.88
CA ARG A 66 0.62 -15.82 5.36
C ARG A 66 0.73 -16.09 6.85
N ASP A 67 1.95 -16.06 7.37
CA ASP A 67 2.24 -16.35 8.78
C ASP A 67 2.03 -15.14 9.70
N SER A 68 1.76 -13.96 9.13
CA SER A 68 1.42 -12.76 9.89
C SER A 68 -0.09 -12.69 10.12
N PRO A 69 -0.57 -12.38 11.34
CA PRO A 69 -2.00 -12.28 11.63
C PRO A 69 -2.70 -11.16 10.86
N VAL A 70 -1.94 -10.13 10.46
CA VAL A 70 -2.39 -9.02 9.62
C VAL A 70 -1.31 -8.65 8.60
N ALA A 71 -1.71 -8.15 7.44
CA ALA A 71 -0.78 -7.62 6.46
C ALA A 71 -1.34 -6.32 5.83
N GLY A 72 -0.47 -5.35 5.59
CA GLY A 72 -0.84 -4.09 4.95
C GLY A 72 -0.49 -4.12 3.45
N SER A 73 -1.37 -3.62 2.60
CA SER A 73 -1.05 -3.36 1.19
C SER A 73 -1.61 -2.02 0.70
N TYR A 74 -1.38 -1.70 -0.57
CA TYR A 74 -2.00 -0.54 -1.20
C TYR A 74 -2.65 -0.95 -2.52
N VAL A 75 -3.94 -0.64 -2.65
CA VAL A 75 -4.70 -0.83 -3.90
C VAL A 75 -5.04 0.53 -4.45
N LEU A 76 -4.53 0.86 -5.64
CA LEU A 76 -4.69 2.18 -6.28
C LEU A 76 -4.29 3.36 -5.35
N GLY A 77 -3.31 3.14 -4.47
CA GLY A 77 -2.85 4.14 -3.50
C GLY A 77 -3.69 4.26 -2.24
N THR A 78 -4.75 3.48 -2.10
CA THR A 78 -5.54 3.34 -0.87
C THR A 78 -4.91 2.27 0.03
N PRO A 79 -4.62 2.55 1.30
CA PRO A 79 -4.13 1.54 2.23
C PRO A 79 -5.22 0.49 2.50
N VAL A 80 -4.88 -0.79 2.35
CA VAL A 80 -5.76 -1.93 2.62
C VAL A 80 -5.14 -2.82 3.69
N LEU A 81 -5.92 -3.20 4.71
CA LEU A 81 -5.52 -4.14 5.76
C LEU A 81 -6.11 -5.52 5.44
N HIS A 82 -5.25 -6.52 5.34
CA HIS A 82 -5.60 -7.92 5.20
C HIS A 82 -5.59 -8.57 6.59
N LEU A 83 -6.66 -9.30 6.91
CA LEU A 83 -6.80 -10.03 8.17
C LEU A 83 -6.63 -11.52 7.86
N HIS A 84 -5.65 -12.17 8.49
CA HIS A 84 -5.35 -13.59 8.28
C HIS A 84 -5.71 -14.46 9.48
N ASP A 85 -5.68 -13.89 10.69
CA ASP A 85 -6.00 -14.60 11.92
C ASP A 85 -7.52 -14.59 12.22
N PRO A 86 -8.17 -15.77 12.37
CA PRO A 86 -9.58 -15.87 12.72
C PRO A 86 -9.99 -15.10 13.98
N GLU A 87 -9.13 -15.03 15.01
CA GLU A 87 -9.42 -14.30 16.24
C GLU A 87 -9.41 -12.79 16.00
N VAL A 88 -8.50 -12.30 15.15
CA VAL A 88 -8.47 -10.89 14.73
C VAL A 88 -9.71 -10.57 13.89
N ILE A 89 -10.06 -11.44 12.95
CA ILE A 89 -11.27 -11.27 12.12
C ILE A 89 -12.51 -11.21 13.00
N LYS A 90 -12.64 -12.12 13.96
CA LYS A 90 -13.76 -12.15 14.91
C LYS A 90 -13.81 -10.89 15.78
N HIS A 91 -12.65 -10.41 16.24
CA HIS A 91 -12.57 -9.18 17.01
C HIS A 91 -13.09 -7.97 16.21
N VAL A 92 -12.60 -7.80 14.98
CA VAL A 92 -13.01 -6.71 14.08
C VAL A 92 -14.48 -6.79 13.69
N LEU A 93 -14.96 -7.98 13.29
CA LEU A 93 -16.31 -8.15 12.74
C LEU A 93 -17.41 -8.26 13.78
N ILE A 94 -17.08 -8.50 15.06
CA ILE A 94 -18.08 -8.68 16.13
C ILE A 94 -17.94 -7.64 17.23
N LYS A 95 -16.74 -7.49 17.82
CA LYS A 95 -16.56 -6.62 18.99
C LYS A 95 -16.49 -5.16 18.59
N GLU A 96 -15.67 -4.86 17.60
CA GLU A 96 -15.39 -3.49 17.17
C GLU A 96 -16.20 -3.07 15.94
N PHE A 97 -17.19 -3.88 15.52
CA PHE A 97 -17.96 -3.60 14.30
C PHE A 97 -18.65 -2.23 14.34
N GLN A 98 -19.05 -1.78 15.53
CA GLN A 98 -19.67 -0.46 15.71
C GLN A 98 -18.72 0.71 15.43
N ASP A 99 -17.40 0.50 15.45
CA ASP A 99 -16.41 1.53 15.13
C ASP A 99 -16.12 1.61 13.62
N PHE A 100 -16.58 0.61 12.84
CA PHE A 100 -16.53 0.62 11.37
C PHE A 100 -17.81 1.24 10.78
N ASN A 101 -18.12 2.48 11.15
CA ASN A 101 -19.12 3.28 10.45
C ASN A 101 -18.43 4.12 9.37
N GLY A 102 -18.84 3.92 8.12
CA GLY A 102 -18.35 4.67 6.95
C GLY A 102 -18.87 6.10 6.89
#